data_AF-W5UKW1-F1
#
_entry.id   AF-W5UKW1-F1
#
_cell.length_a   1.000
_cell.length_b   1.000
_cell.length_c   1.000
_cell.angle_alpha   90.00
_cell.angle_beta   90.00
_cell.angle_gamma   90.00
#
_symmetry.space_group_name_H-M   'P 1'
#
loop_
_entity.id
_entity.type
_entity.pdbx_description
1 polymer ?
#
loop_
_entity_poly.entity_id
_entity_poly.type
_entity_poly.pdbx_seq_one_letter_code
_entity_poly.pdbx_strand_id
1 'polypeptide(L)'
;MDNWLSVCVLVGLQVACCLAYDGSGYWHYTDDEDVRYTGVPWCAPVKVKHGHASCQTPRGEHYKNVLGTRCKVHCKRGYELHGSSEILCMASKQWSGKYTCREVRCPALAMPSNGGFKCSDGSYYNSHCQFFCSPGYTLRGDRSVTCQSSKAWSGGQSLCLDLDPPVIKCPNVKEKTAEPGKVTAKVTWDTPEGKDTADGILTDVILKGKPPGTHFTEGNHKQSYTVFDRAGNKATCKFNIRVKVRRCVPLSVPENGWMKCDGAGDNYGATCDFRCLGGYELRGSAARVCQFNMEWSGLESSCASMNINVGVRSAAQLLDQFYEKRRLLIISTPTAANHYYRFQMTNLQQAQCGLDLRHVTVIELVGRFPSQIGRIRYQLLPPGLALQLRMLLQLSQNSFNVVLLDKQGVDKQRYTYPVTAAEIFSIIDSIPLRTEEALLQKEAGHGC
;
A
#
# COMPACT_ATOMS: atom_id res chain seq x y z
N MET A 1 -66.36 3.29 2.23
CA MET A 1 -65.24 3.73 3.07
C MET A 1 -64.11 4.32 2.22
N ASP A 2 -64.19 5.52 1.63
CA ASP A 2 -65.34 6.36 1.23
C ASP A 2 -64.93 7.40 0.16
N ASN A 3 -65.95 7.93 -0.52
CA ASN A 3 -66.10 9.20 -1.28
C ASN A 3 -64.96 10.25 -1.35
N TRP A 4 -64.89 11.21 -2.30
CA TRP A 4 -65.44 11.57 -3.64
C TRP A 4 -65.37 13.13 -3.75
N LEU A 5 -65.56 13.73 -4.95
CA LEU A 5 -65.66 15.21 -5.22
C LEU A 5 -64.33 16.01 -5.08
N SER A 6 -64.05 17.17 -5.69
CA SER A 6 -64.66 18.05 -6.75
C SER A 6 -63.63 19.17 -7.12
N VAL A 7 -63.64 19.93 -8.24
CA VAL A 7 -64.34 19.92 -9.56
C VAL A 7 -63.50 20.76 -10.59
N CYS A 8 -64.13 21.49 -11.54
CA CYS A 8 -63.59 22.43 -12.58
C CYS A 8 -62.89 21.76 -13.79
N VAL A 9 -63.44 21.70 -15.01
CA VAL A 9 -64.30 22.59 -15.85
C VAL A 9 -63.56 23.77 -16.49
N LEU A 10 -63.35 23.69 -17.81
CA LEU A 10 -63.55 24.77 -18.77
C LEU A 10 -63.67 24.19 -20.20
N VAL A 11 -64.75 24.53 -20.91
CA VAL A 11 -64.99 24.12 -22.31
C VAL A 11 -65.12 25.38 -23.16
N GLY A 12 -64.33 25.48 -24.22
CA GLY A 12 -64.43 26.56 -25.20
C GLY A 12 -65.09 26.09 -26.49
N LEU A 13 -66.35 26.46 -26.70
CA LEU A 13 -66.94 26.50 -28.04
C LEU A 13 -66.49 27.78 -28.75
N GLN A 14 -66.22 27.69 -30.05
CA GLN A 14 -66.41 28.83 -30.95
C GLN A 14 -67.03 28.37 -32.27
N VAL A 15 -67.84 29.25 -32.85
CA VAL A 15 -68.84 28.93 -33.87
C VAL A 15 -68.32 29.22 -35.28
N ALA A 16 -68.85 28.51 -36.27
CA ALA A 16 -68.50 28.68 -37.68
C ALA A 16 -68.80 30.09 -38.21
N CYS A 17 -68.09 30.47 -39.27
CA CYS A 17 -68.52 31.51 -40.20
C CYS A 17 -68.46 30.97 -41.63
N CYS A 18 -69.51 31.21 -42.41
CA CYS A 18 -69.67 30.64 -43.74
C CYS A 18 -69.01 31.51 -44.81
N LEU A 19 -68.49 30.89 -45.88
CA LEU A 19 -68.71 31.38 -47.24
C LEU A 19 -68.86 30.19 -48.18
N ALA A 20 -70.06 30.03 -48.73
CA ALA A 20 -70.28 29.18 -49.89
C ALA A 20 -70.03 30.02 -51.15
N TYR A 21 -69.42 29.42 -52.17
CA TYR A 21 -69.38 29.99 -53.52
C TYR A 21 -70.09 29.03 -54.46
N ASP A 22 -71.18 29.51 -55.04
CA ASP A 22 -71.88 28.85 -56.15
C ASP A 22 -71.28 29.32 -57.48
N GLY A 23 -71.33 28.48 -58.52
CA GLY A 23 -70.42 28.63 -59.66
C GLY A 23 -70.72 27.73 -60.86
N SER A 24 -72.00 27.54 -61.20
CA SER A 24 -72.39 26.90 -62.46
C SER A 24 -71.86 27.69 -63.68
N GLY A 25 -71.12 27.02 -64.56
CA GLY A 25 -70.47 27.63 -65.73
C GLY A 25 -70.63 26.79 -66.99
N TYR A 26 -71.82 26.83 -67.61
CA TYR A 26 -72.03 26.30 -68.96
C TYR A 26 -71.23 27.12 -69.98
N TRP A 27 -70.50 26.45 -70.88
CA TRP A 27 -69.90 27.09 -72.06
C TRP A 27 -70.21 26.31 -73.34
N HIS A 28 -70.23 27.07 -74.43
CA HIS A 28 -70.85 26.76 -75.71
C HIS A 28 -70.23 25.53 -76.41
N TYR A 29 -71.06 24.76 -77.13
CA TYR A 29 -70.55 23.93 -78.23
C TYR A 29 -70.24 24.83 -79.43
N THR A 30 -69.00 24.79 -79.92
CA THR A 30 -68.63 25.21 -81.28
C THR A 30 -67.59 24.22 -81.79
N ASP A 31 -68.07 23.13 -82.39
CA ASP A 31 -67.29 22.42 -83.39
C ASP A 31 -67.24 23.28 -84.66
N ASP A 32 -66.07 23.40 -85.28
CA ASP A 32 -65.92 23.36 -86.74
C ASP A 32 -64.45 23.10 -87.11
N GLU A 33 -64.23 22.40 -88.23
CA GLU A 33 -62.99 21.67 -88.54
C GLU A 33 -61.92 22.46 -89.31
N ASP A 34 -60.62 22.19 -89.07
CA ASP A 34 -59.80 21.25 -89.88
C ASP A 34 -58.33 21.39 -89.45
N VAL A 35 -57.88 20.47 -88.59
CA VAL A 35 -56.46 20.12 -88.49
C VAL A 35 -56.36 18.61 -88.65
N ARG A 36 -55.84 18.16 -89.80
CA ARG A 36 -55.72 16.74 -90.16
C ARG A 36 -54.68 16.05 -89.29
N TYR A 37 -55.09 15.60 -88.11
CA TYR A 37 -54.28 14.82 -87.18
C TYR A 37 -53.93 13.44 -87.76
N THR A 38 -52.86 13.39 -88.56
CA THR A 38 -52.33 12.16 -89.12
C THR A 38 -51.69 11.30 -88.03
N GLY A 39 -52.28 10.12 -87.81
CA GLY A 39 -51.77 9.10 -86.89
C GLY A 39 -52.67 8.85 -85.68
N VAL A 40 -53.61 7.93 -85.80
CA VAL A 40 -54.47 7.49 -84.68
C VAL A 40 -53.61 6.83 -83.57
N PRO A 41 -53.80 7.16 -82.28
CA PRO A 41 -53.04 6.55 -81.19
C PRO A 41 -53.23 5.02 -81.15
N TRP A 42 -52.13 4.26 -81.24
CA TRP A 42 -52.15 2.81 -81.43
C TRP A 42 -51.83 2.02 -80.16
N CYS A 43 -50.88 2.51 -79.35
CA CYS A 43 -50.54 1.95 -78.04
C CYS A 43 -51.00 2.86 -76.90
N ALA A 44 -51.21 2.31 -75.71
CA ALA A 44 -51.55 3.11 -74.52
C ALA A 44 -50.45 4.16 -74.19
N PRO A 45 -50.79 5.38 -73.77
CA PRO A 45 -49.80 6.43 -73.46
C PRO A 45 -48.75 5.99 -72.41
N VAL A 46 -47.48 6.31 -72.67
CA VAL A 46 -46.34 5.92 -71.83
C VAL A 46 -46.34 6.71 -70.52
N LYS A 47 -46.68 6.06 -69.40
CA LYS A 47 -46.75 6.67 -68.05
C LYS A 47 -45.62 6.14 -67.16
N VAL A 48 -44.44 6.76 -67.25
CA VAL A 48 -43.27 6.39 -66.43
C VAL A 48 -43.41 6.97 -65.01
N LYS A 49 -43.78 6.13 -64.03
CA LYS A 49 -43.67 6.51 -62.62
C LYS A 49 -42.20 6.82 -62.27
N HIS A 50 -41.95 7.93 -61.57
CA HIS A 50 -40.60 8.40 -61.19
C HIS A 50 -39.61 8.53 -62.37
N GLY A 51 -40.11 8.85 -63.58
CA GLY A 51 -39.29 9.06 -64.77
C GLY A 51 -40.00 9.92 -65.83
N HIS A 52 -39.48 9.89 -67.05
CA HIS A 52 -40.10 10.40 -68.27
C HIS A 52 -39.73 9.50 -69.46
N ALA A 53 -40.40 9.66 -70.60
CA ALA A 53 -40.08 8.94 -71.83
C ALA A 53 -39.90 9.90 -73.00
N SER A 54 -38.78 9.74 -73.72
CA SER A 54 -38.42 10.51 -74.91
C SER A 54 -38.83 9.71 -76.14
N CYS A 55 -40.03 9.98 -76.65
CA CYS A 55 -40.63 9.28 -77.78
C CYS A 55 -40.32 9.96 -79.12
N GLN A 56 -39.89 9.17 -80.10
CA GLN A 56 -39.66 9.54 -81.49
C GLN A 56 -40.66 8.78 -82.37
N THR A 57 -41.50 9.51 -83.09
CA THR A 57 -42.53 8.98 -84.00
C THR A 57 -41.98 8.84 -85.43
N PRO A 58 -42.42 7.86 -86.25
CA PRO A 58 -41.76 7.55 -87.53
C PRO A 58 -41.82 8.65 -88.60
N ARG A 59 -42.81 9.56 -88.54
CA ARG A 59 -43.03 10.66 -89.50
C ARG A 59 -43.26 12.01 -88.82
N GLY A 60 -42.94 12.14 -87.53
CA GLY A 60 -43.19 13.36 -86.75
C GLY A 60 -44.65 13.55 -86.34
N GLU A 61 -45.45 12.48 -86.31
CA GLU A 61 -46.88 12.49 -85.97
C GLU A 61 -47.15 13.14 -84.60
N HIS A 62 -48.26 13.88 -84.49
CA HIS A 62 -48.67 14.59 -83.27
C HIS A 62 -48.82 13.66 -82.05
N TYR A 63 -49.37 12.46 -82.25
CA TYR A 63 -49.58 11.47 -81.21
C TYR A 63 -48.32 10.62 -80.98
N LYS A 64 -47.68 10.80 -79.82
CA LYS A 64 -46.43 10.13 -79.41
C LYS A 64 -46.60 8.64 -79.01
N ASN A 65 -47.56 7.96 -79.64
CA ASN A 65 -47.96 6.58 -79.38
C ASN A 65 -48.62 5.90 -80.61
N VAL A 66 -48.29 6.36 -81.82
CA VAL A 66 -48.62 5.68 -83.09
C VAL A 66 -47.81 4.40 -83.27
N LEU A 67 -48.26 3.52 -84.17
CA LEU A 67 -47.55 2.28 -84.53
C LEU A 67 -46.09 2.58 -84.95
N GLY A 68 -45.13 1.81 -84.43
CA GLY A 68 -43.71 2.01 -84.71
C GLY A 68 -43.03 3.14 -83.95
N THR A 69 -43.73 3.90 -83.09
CA THR A 69 -43.10 4.89 -82.19
C THR A 69 -42.06 4.21 -81.31
N ARG A 70 -40.87 4.80 -81.21
CA ARG A 70 -39.74 4.35 -80.38
C ARG A 70 -39.56 5.31 -79.20
N CYS A 71 -39.70 4.83 -77.97
CA CYS A 71 -39.55 5.65 -76.76
C CYS A 71 -38.37 5.20 -75.91
N LYS A 72 -37.44 6.12 -75.61
CA LYS A 72 -36.36 5.91 -74.65
C LYS A 72 -36.85 6.27 -73.25
N VAL A 73 -36.69 5.37 -72.29
CA VAL A 73 -37.19 5.53 -70.91
C VAL A 73 -36.08 6.07 -70.01
N HIS A 74 -36.32 7.23 -69.39
CA HIS A 74 -35.36 7.92 -68.54
C HIS A 74 -35.91 8.10 -67.13
N CYS A 75 -35.33 7.42 -66.15
CA CYS A 75 -35.71 7.55 -64.74
C CYS A 75 -35.20 8.88 -64.14
N LYS A 76 -35.88 9.40 -63.12
CA LYS A 76 -35.41 10.57 -62.36
C LYS A 76 -34.15 10.20 -61.56
N ARG A 77 -33.30 11.19 -61.24
CA ARG A 77 -32.14 10.98 -60.38
C ARG A 77 -32.59 10.36 -59.04
N GLY A 78 -31.95 9.26 -58.66
CA GLY A 78 -32.36 8.45 -57.51
C GLY A 78 -33.18 7.20 -57.86
N TYR A 79 -33.57 7.03 -59.13
CA TYR A 79 -34.29 5.85 -59.61
C TYR A 79 -33.49 5.16 -60.71
N GLU A 80 -33.36 3.84 -60.62
CA GLU A 80 -32.77 2.97 -61.62
C GLU A 80 -33.85 2.37 -62.53
N LEU A 81 -33.53 2.25 -63.82
CA LEU A 81 -34.36 1.54 -64.77
C LEU A 81 -34.20 0.03 -64.61
N HIS A 82 -35.31 -0.66 -64.36
CA HIS A 82 -35.41 -2.12 -64.37
C HIS A 82 -36.39 -2.56 -65.48
N GLY A 83 -35.87 -3.17 -66.54
CA GLY A 83 -36.60 -3.56 -67.75
C GLY A 83 -35.99 -2.96 -69.01
N SER A 84 -36.78 -2.80 -70.07
CA SER A 84 -36.32 -2.26 -71.35
C SER A 84 -36.06 -0.75 -71.28
N SER A 85 -34.87 -0.32 -71.75
CA SER A 85 -34.49 1.10 -71.88
C SER A 85 -35.08 1.80 -73.09
N GLU A 86 -35.46 1.02 -74.09
CA GLU A 86 -36.16 1.48 -75.27
C GLU A 86 -37.34 0.55 -75.56
N ILE A 87 -38.50 1.13 -75.86
CA ILE A 87 -39.74 0.43 -76.14
C ILE A 87 -40.31 0.87 -77.49
N LEU A 88 -40.86 -0.09 -78.23
CA LEU A 88 -41.48 0.10 -79.55
C LEU A 88 -42.98 -0.17 -79.45
N CYS A 89 -43.81 0.69 -80.04
CA CYS A 89 -45.25 0.40 -80.17
C CYS A 89 -45.47 -0.65 -81.27
N MET A 90 -45.96 -1.83 -80.90
CA MET A 90 -46.11 -2.99 -81.80
C MET A 90 -47.52 -3.07 -82.42
N ALA A 91 -47.65 -3.86 -83.49
CA ALA A 91 -48.93 -4.11 -84.17
C ALA A 91 -50.01 -4.64 -83.21
N SER A 92 -49.63 -5.41 -82.19
CA SER A 92 -50.48 -5.93 -81.11
C SER A 92 -51.03 -4.88 -80.13
N LYS A 93 -50.86 -3.57 -80.41
CA LYS A 93 -51.30 -2.43 -79.57
C LYS A 93 -50.62 -2.39 -78.19
N GLN A 94 -49.52 -3.12 -78.03
CA GLN A 94 -48.71 -3.18 -76.81
C GLN A 94 -47.28 -2.67 -77.07
N TRP A 95 -46.62 -2.21 -76.00
CA TRP A 95 -45.21 -1.83 -76.03
C TRP A 95 -44.31 -3.08 -75.95
N SER A 96 -43.20 -3.09 -76.69
CA SER A 96 -42.30 -4.24 -76.87
C SER A 96 -41.61 -4.75 -75.60
N GLY A 97 -41.68 -4.03 -74.48
CA GLY A 97 -41.03 -4.39 -73.24
C GLY A 97 -41.67 -3.74 -72.02
N LYS A 98 -41.55 -4.41 -70.87
CA LYS A 98 -41.93 -3.84 -69.57
C LYS A 98 -40.78 -2.97 -69.06
N TYR A 99 -41.12 -1.80 -68.53
CA TYR A 99 -40.18 -0.83 -67.96
C TYR A 99 -40.69 -0.42 -66.57
N THR A 100 -39.78 -0.36 -65.59
CA THR A 100 -40.09 0.16 -64.24
C THR A 100 -38.90 0.96 -63.73
N CYS A 101 -39.12 2.21 -63.33
CA CYS A 101 -38.14 2.94 -62.53
C CYS A 101 -38.32 2.53 -61.08
N ARG A 102 -37.29 1.91 -60.48
CA ARG A 102 -37.25 1.50 -59.07
C ARG A 102 -36.30 2.41 -58.32
N GLU A 103 -36.58 2.68 -57.05
CA GLU A 103 -35.73 3.55 -56.24
C GLU A 103 -34.35 2.90 -56.02
N VAL A 104 -33.29 3.70 -56.12
CA VAL A 104 -31.93 3.25 -55.82
C VAL A 104 -31.85 2.88 -54.35
N ARG A 105 -31.31 1.70 -54.06
CA ARG A 105 -31.04 1.21 -52.72
C ARG A 105 -29.56 0.92 -52.58
N CYS A 106 -28.93 1.53 -51.57
CA CYS A 106 -27.54 1.29 -51.23
C CYS A 106 -27.37 -0.04 -50.48
N PRO A 107 -26.15 -0.62 -50.43
CA PRO A 107 -25.84 -1.80 -49.62
C PRO A 107 -26.26 -1.63 -48.15
N ALA A 108 -26.60 -2.74 -47.50
CA ALA A 108 -26.89 -2.72 -46.06
C ALA A 108 -25.64 -2.29 -45.28
N LEU A 109 -25.78 -1.32 -44.38
CA LEU A 109 -24.71 -0.89 -43.49
C LEU A 109 -24.43 -1.97 -42.43
N ALA A 110 -23.16 -2.30 -42.23
CA ALA A 110 -22.74 -3.13 -41.12
C ALA A 110 -22.92 -2.36 -39.79
N MET A 111 -23.42 -3.03 -38.76
CA MET A 111 -23.61 -2.42 -37.45
C MET A 111 -22.26 -2.29 -36.70
N PRO A 112 -21.89 -1.11 -36.18
CA PRO A 112 -20.68 -0.98 -35.38
C PRO A 112 -20.73 -1.85 -34.12
N SER A 113 -19.63 -2.54 -33.81
CA SER A 113 -19.43 -3.13 -32.49
C SER A 113 -19.51 -2.04 -31.41
N ASN A 114 -20.26 -2.27 -30.35
CA ASN A 114 -20.45 -1.31 -29.25
C ASN A 114 -21.03 0.05 -29.70
N GLY A 115 -21.92 0.01 -30.71
CA GLY A 115 -22.66 1.17 -31.20
C GLY A 115 -23.83 0.77 -32.09
N GLY A 116 -24.27 1.71 -32.93
CA GLY A 116 -25.39 1.53 -33.84
C GLY A 116 -25.52 2.67 -34.84
N PHE A 117 -26.59 2.63 -35.63
CA PHE A 117 -26.97 3.73 -36.52
C PHE A 117 -28.48 3.88 -36.61
N LYS A 118 -28.93 5.09 -36.94
CA LYS A 118 -30.34 5.42 -37.17
C LYS A 118 -30.48 6.08 -38.54
N CYS A 119 -31.22 5.44 -39.44
CA CYS A 119 -31.49 5.92 -40.79
C CYS A 119 -32.88 6.60 -40.87
N SER A 120 -33.02 7.61 -41.74
CA SER A 120 -34.30 8.26 -42.00
C SER A 120 -35.25 7.39 -42.82
N ASP A 121 -34.74 6.71 -43.85
CA ASP A 121 -35.53 5.85 -44.74
C ASP A 121 -34.73 4.61 -45.18
N GLY A 122 -34.34 3.79 -44.19
CA GLY A 122 -33.57 2.57 -44.39
C GLY A 122 -32.33 2.79 -45.26
N SER A 123 -32.27 2.10 -46.40
CA SER A 123 -31.15 2.17 -47.36
C SER A 123 -31.53 2.79 -48.71
N TYR A 124 -32.67 3.49 -48.81
CA TYR A 124 -33.11 4.12 -50.06
C TYR A 124 -32.36 5.42 -50.38
N TYR A 125 -32.43 5.87 -51.64
CA TYR A 125 -31.82 7.10 -52.11
C TYR A 125 -32.16 8.31 -51.22
N ASN A 126 -31.18 9.17 -50.95
CA ASN A 126 -31.25 10.28 -50.00
C ASN A 126 -31.55 9.89 -48.53
N SER A 127 -31.71 8.60 -48.16
CA SER A 127 -31.75 8.19 -46.75
C SER A 127 -30.47 8.63 -46.04
N HIS A 128 -30.62 9.32 -44.91
CA HIS A 128 -29.53 9.81 -44.08
C HIS A 128 -29.42 8.91 -42.84
N CYS A 129 -28.26 8.27 -42.66
CA CYS A 129 -27.96 7.39 -41.54
C CYS A 129 -26.92 8.04 -40.64
N GLN A 130 -27.29 8.29 -39.38
CA GLN A 130 -26.40 8.82 -38.36
C GLN A 130 -25.89 7.69 -37.45
N PHE A 131 -24.58 7.65 -37.21
CA PHE A 131 -23.95 6.67 -36.33
C PHE A 131 -23.88 7.19 -34.89
N PHE A 132 -23.94 6.26 -33.93
CA PHE A 132 -23.77 6.52 -32.50
C PHE A 132 -23.05 5.35 -31.82
N CYS A 133 -22.42 5.61 -30.68
CA CYS A 133 -21.73 4.61 -29.88
C CYS A 133 -22.38 4.44 -28.51
N SER A 134 -22.14 3.29 -27.88
CA SER A 134 -22.47 3.07 -26.47
C SER A 134 -21.66 4.00 -25.55
N PRO A 135 -22.11 4.25 -24.31
CA PRO A 135 -21.30 4.96 -23.31
C PRO A 135 -19.90 4.35 -23.15
N GLY A 136 -18.88 5.21 -23.03
CA GLY A 136 -17.47 4.80 -22.97
C GLY A 136 -16.81 4.59 -24.34
N TYR A 137 -17.57 4.54 -25.44
CA TYR A 137 -17.02 4.34 -26.79
C TYR A 137 -17.08 5.63 -27.62
N THR A 138 -15.95 5.99 -28.23
CA THR A 138 -15.81 7.13 -29.15
C THR A 138 -15.95 6.69 -30.61
N LEU A 139 -16.74 7.44 -31.40
CA LEU A 139 -16.91 7.17 -32.82
C LEU A 139 -15.69 7.62 -33.64
N ARG A 140 -15.12 6.70 -34.43
CA ARG A 140 -14.03 6.93 -35.37
C ARG A 140 -14.48 6.62 -36.80
N GLY A 141 -14.42 7.62 -37.67
CA GLY A 141 -14.95 7.57 -39.04
C GLY A 141 -16.04 8.63 -39.27
N ASP A 142 -16.85 8.44 -40.30
CA ASP A 142 -17.94 9.37 -40.63
C ASP A 142 -19.06 9.35 -39.58
N ARG A 143 -19.54 10.54 -39.18
CA ARG A 143 -20.63 10.68 -38.20
C ARG A 143 -22.01 10.37 -38.80
N SER A 144 -22.17 10.59 -40.10
CA SER A 144 -23.35 10.18 -40.84
C SER A 144 -23.05 9.99 -42.33
N VAL A 145 -23.85 9.16 -42.99
CA VAL A 145 -23.74 8.84 -44.41
C VAL A 145 -25.10 8.96 -45.09
N THR A 146 -25.10 9.36 -46.37
CA THR A 146 -26.30 9.51 -47.18
C THR A 146 -26.23 8.60 -48.41
N CYS A 147 -27.31 7.90 -48.74
CA CYS A 147 -27.34 7.01 -49.91
C CYS A 147 -27.41 7.82 -51.21
N GLN A 148 -26.39 7.67 -52.07
CA GLN A 148 -26.24 8.44 -53.30
C GLN A 148 -26.88 7.74 -54.51
N SER A 149 -27.12 8.51 -55.59
CA SER A 149 -27.64 7.98 -56.86
C SER A 149 -26.66 7.04 -57.60
N SER A 150 -25.42 6.94 -57.12
CA SER A 150 -24.40 5.96 -57.53
C SER A 150 -24.60 4.56 -56.92
N LYS A 151 -25.64 4.37 -56.09
CA LYS A 151 -25.87 3.20 -55.22
C LYS A 151 -24.82 3.02 -54.11
N ALA A 152 -23.95 4.02 -53.89
CA ALA A 152 -22.96 4.03 -52.82
C ALA A 152 -23.40 4.94 -51.67
N TRP A 153 -22.89 4.68 -50.47
CA TRP A 153 -22.98 5.62 -49.35
C TRP A 153 -21.97 6.76 -49.53
N SER A 154 -22.29 7.95 -49.02
CA SER A 154 -21.44 9.15 -49.16
C SER A 154 -20.14 9.13 -48.34
N GLY A 155 -19.94 8.11 -47.51
CA GLY A 155 -18.80 7.96 -46.60
C GLY A 155 -18.60 6.48 -46.24
N GLY A 156 -17.59 6.21 -45.42
CA GLY A 156 -17.17 4.87 -45.03
C GLY A 156 -17.97 4.26 -43.87
N GLN A 157 -17.55 3.08 -43.45
CA GLN A 157 -18.00 2.47 -42.20
C GLN A 157 -17.28 3.12 -41.01
N SER A 158 -18.04 3.55 -40.01
CA SER A 158 -17.50 4.03 -38.73
C SER A 158 -17.33 2.89 -37.72
N LEU A 159 -16.37 3.02 -36.81
CA LEU A 159 -16.12 2.11 -35.69
C LEU A 159 -16.29 2.86 -34.36
N CYS A 160 -16.79 2.15 -33.34
CA CYS A 160 -16.83 2.65 -31.96
C CYS A 160 -15.65 2.02 -31.21
N LEU A 161 -14.73 2.86 -30.73
CA LEU A 161 -13.53 2.44 -30.01
C LEU A 161 -13.56 3.04 -28.60
N ASP A 162 -13.29 2.21 -27.60
CA ASP A 162 -12.90 2.71 -26.29
C ASP A 162 -11.49 3.30 -26.37
N LEU A 163 -11.31 4.45 -25.73
CA LEU A 163 -10.10 5.28 -25.68
C LEU A 163 -9.92 5.94 -24.30
N ASP A 164 -10.87 5.73 -23.37
CA ASP A 164 -10.89 6.41 -22.08
C ASP A 164 -10.17 5.52 -21.05
N PRO A 165 -9.13 6.02 -20.35
CA PRO A 165 -8.39 5.18 -19.41
C PRO A 165 -9.18 4.92 -18.12
N PRO A 166 -9.14 3.69 -17.57
CA PRO A 166 -9.91 3.32 -16.38
C PRO A 166 -9.57 4.17 -15.15
N VAL A 167 -10.55 4.44 -14.29
CA VAL A 167 -10.37 5.24 -13.07
C VAL A 167 -10.15 4.33 -11.86
N ILE A 168 -8.94 4.34 -11.29
CA ILE A 168 -8.57 3.57 -10.10
C ILE A 168 -8.50 4.46 -8.84
N LYS A 169 -9.20 4.06 -7.77
CA LYS A 169 -9.20 4.80 -6.49
C LYS A 169 -8.01 4.36 -5.61
N CYS A 170 -7.15 5.29 -5.20
CA CYS A 170 -6.00 4.94 -4.36
C CYS A 170 -6.36 4.72 -2.87
N PRO A 171 -5.75 3.72 -2.19
CA PRO A 171 -5.89 3.54 -0.74
C PRO A 171 -5.29 4.70 0.07
N ASN A 172 -5.96 5.13 1.13
CA ASN A 172 -5.56 6.28 1.96
C ASN A 172 -4.63 5.92 3.14
N VAL A 173 -3.73 4.93 2.97
CA VAL A 173 -2.79 4.51 4.01
C VAL A 173 -1.48 5.29 3.88
N LYS A 174 -1.32 6.32 4.74
CA LYS A 174 -0.17 7.23 4.72
C LYS A 174 0.93 6.87 5.72
N GLU A 175 0.57 6.59 6.98
CA GLU A 175 1.54 6.28 8.04
C GLU A 175 1.04 5.15 8.97
N LYS A 176 1.97 4.31 9.43
CA LYS A 176 1.77 3.32 10.49
C LYS A 176 2.98 3.33 11.44
N THR A 177 2.70 3.30 12.74
CA THR A 177 3.72 3.07 13.77
C THR A 177 3.97 1.58 13.95
N ALA A 178 5.20 1.21 14.29
CA ALA A 178 5.52 -0.17 14.68
C ALA A 178 4.87 -0.56 16.03
N GLU A 179 4.69 -1.86 16.22
CA GLU A 179 4.15 -2.45 17.46
C GLU A 179 5.21 -2.44 18.59
N PRO A 180 4.81 -2.53 19.89
CA PRO A 180 5.76 -2.65 21.00
C PRO A 180 6.76 -3.79 20.80
N GLY A 181 8.04 -3.52 21.04
CA GLY A 181 9.13 -4.48 20.92
C GLY A 181 9.55 -4.79 19.46
N LYS A 182 8.95 -4.16 18.45
CA LYS A 182 9.21 -4.46 17.03
C LYS A 182 9.69 -3.23 16.24
N VAL A 183 10.61 -3.49 15.31
CA VAL A 183 11.07 -2.51 14.29
C VAL A 183 10.32 -2.64 12.95
N THR A 184 9.22 -3.39 12.93
CA THR A 184 8.35 -3.57 11.75
C THR A 184 6.90 -3.28 12.11
N ALA A 185 6.12 -2.80 11.14
CA ALA A 185 4.68 -2.68 11.23
C ALA A 185 4.00 -3.67 10.26
N LYS A 186 2.94 -4.33 10.71
CA LYS A 186 2.02 -5.04 9.81
C LYS A 186 1.09 -4.01 9.17
N VAL A 187 1.04 -3.95 7.84
CA VAL A 187 0.26 -2.92 7.13
C VAL A 187 -0.79 -3.54 6.22
N THR A 188 -2.05 -3.19 6.46
CA THR A 188 -3.22 -3.56 5.66
C THR A 188 -3.81 -2.35 4.95
N TRP A 189 -4.38 -2.60 3.77
CA TRP A 189 -5.19 -1.68 2.99
C TRP A 189 -6.10 -2.51 2.08
N ASP A 190 -7.24 -1.96 1.70
CA ASP A 190 -8.18 -2.62 0.78
C ASP A 190 -7.61 -2.60 -0.64
N THR A 191 -7.78 -3.70 -1.38
CA THR A 191 -7.32 -3.80 -2.77
C THR A 191 -8.13 -2.83 -3.65
N PRO A 192 -7.47 -1.87 -4.34
CA PRO A 192 -8.18 -0.84 -5.09
C PRO A 192 -8.77 -1.39 -6.38
N GLU A 193 -10.07 -1.18 -6.59
CA GLU A 193 -10.75 -1.52 -7.83
C GLU A 193 -10.54 -0.45 -8.91
N GLY A 194 -10.44 -0.87 -10.17
CA GLY A 194 -10.61 0.01 -11.31
C GLY A 194 -12.10 0.12 -11.68
N LYS A 195 -12.54 1.31 -12.10
CA LYS A 195 -13.83 1.49 -12.76
C LYS A 195 -13.64 2.20 -14.09
N ASP A 196 -14.23 1.63 -15.13
CA ASP A 196 -14.31 2.20 -16.46
C ASP A 196 -15.78 2.45 -16.89
N THR A 197 -15.97 3.26 -17.94
CA THR A 197 -17.26 3.60 -18.53
C THR A 197 -17.75 2.57 -19.55
N ALA A 198 -16.84 1.94 -20.31
CA ALA A 198 -17.12 0.94 -21.34
C ALA A 198 -17.21 -0.49 -20.77
N ASP A 199 -16.31 -0.87 -19.87
CA ASP A 199 -16.19 -2.22 -19.29
C ASP A 199 -16.79 -2.38 -17.87
N GLY A 200 -17.04 -1.28 -17.15
CA GLY A 200 -17.64 -1.33 -15.81
C GLY A 200 -16.62 -1.46 -14.68
N ILE A 201 -16.61 -2.58 -13.94
CA ILE A 201 -15.72 -2.79 -12.78
C ILE A 201 -14.59 -3.75 -13.17
N LEU A 202 -13.35 -3.30 -12.97
CA LEU A 202 -12.12 -4.00 -13.32
C LEU A 202 -11.42 -4.47 -12.03
N THR A 203 -11.52 -5.77 -11.75
CA THR A 203 -11.00 -6.41 -10.52
C THR A 203 -9.59 -7.00 -10.69
N ASP A 204 -9.12 -7.21 -11.91
CA ASP A 204 -7.74 -7.66 -12.17
C ASP A 204 -6.77 -6.47 -12.04
N VAL A 205 -6.04 -6.43 -10.92
CA VAL A 205 -5.18 -5.29 -10.54
C VAL A 205 -3.77 -5.75 -10.19
N ILE A 206 -2.82 -5.39 -11.05
CA ILE A 206 -1.42 -5.79 -10.94
C ILE A 206 -0.70 -4.94 -9.89
N LEU A 207 -0.40 -5.54 -8.75
CA LEU A 207 0.41 -4.94 -7.68
C LEU A 207 1.91 -4.98 -8.01
N LYS A 208 2.56 -3.82 -7.94
CA LYS A 208 4.00 -3.65 -7.84
C LYS A 208 4.34 -3.14 -6.44
N GLY A 209 4.80 -4.05 -5.58
CA GLY A 209 5.08 -3.79 -4.17
C GLY A 209 4.96 -5.06 -3.31
N LYS A 210 4.95 -4.90 -1.99
CA LYS A 210 4.61 -5.97 -1.03
C LYS A 210 3.08 -6.13 -0.92
N PRO A 211 2.51 -7.34 -0.78
CA PRO A 211 1.07 -7.52 -0.63
C PRO A 211 0.53 -6.98 0.71
N PRO A 212 -0.77 -6.62 0.78
CA PRO A 212 -1.40 -6.16 2.02
C PRO A 212 -1.35 -7.25 3.11
N GLY A 213 -1.29 -6.82 4.36
CA GLY A 213 -1.18 -7.70 5.54
C GLY A 213 0.24 -8.20 5.82
N THR A 214 1.23 -7.83 5.02
CA THR A 214 2.64 -8.17 5.29
C THR A 214 3.34 -7.20 6.24
N HIS A 215 4.53 -7.60 6.71
CA HIS A 215 5.40 -6.77 7.53
C HIS A 215 6.30 -5.88 6.66
N PHE A 216 6.33 -4.60 7.05
CA PHE A 216 7.16 -3.55 6.47
C PHE A 216 8.16 -3.05 7.52
N THR A 217 9.42 -2.88 7.13
CA THR A 217 10.47 -2.27 7.96
C THR A 217 10.25 -0.76 8.10
N GLU A 218 10.96 -0.13 9.02
CA GLU A 218 11.09 1.33 9.06
C GLU A 218 11.43 1.95 7.69
N GLY A 219 10.85 3.11 7.38
CA GLY A 219 11.11 3.87 6.14
C GLY A 219 9.87 4.13 5.27
N ASN A 220 10.11 4.57 4.04
CA ASN A 220 9.08 4.92 3.05
C ASN A 220 9.00 3.84 1.95
N HIS A 221 7.89 3.12 1.88
CA HIS A 221 7.68 2.04 0.91
C HIS A 221 6.74 2.52 -0.21
N LYS A 222 7.21 2.48 -1.45
CA LYS A 222 6.43 2.88 -2.63
C LYS A 222 5.62 1.69 -3.14
N GLN A 223 4.30 1.85 -3.22
CA GLN A 223 3.35 0.83 -3.65
C GLN A 223 2.61 1.33 -4.89
N SER A 224 2.34 0.45 -5.86
CA SER A 224 1.61 0.82 -7.07
C SER A 224 0.70 -0.30 -7.55
N TYR A 225 -0.54 0.04 -7.88
CA TYR A 225 -1.48 -0.85 -8.56
C TYR A 225 -1.67 -0.36 -9.99
N THR A 226 -1.63 -1.28 -10.96
CA THR A 226 -1.94 -1.02 -12.36
C THR A 226 -3.18 -1.81 -12.76
N VAL A 227 -4.14 -1.17 -13.40
CA VAL A 227 -5.34 -1.81 -13.97
C VAL A 227 -5.37 -1.56 -15.48
N PHE A 228 -5.91 -2.51 -16.22
CA PHE A 228 -6.11 -2.46 -17.67
C PHE A 228 -7.58 -2.70 -18.00
N ASP A 229 -8.10 -2.02 -19.01
CA ASP A 229 -9.38 -2.34 -19.66
C ASP A 229 -9.19 -3.39 -20.78
N ARG A 230 -10.26 -3.77 -21.49
CA ARG A 230 -10.19 -4.69 -22.63
C ARG A 230 -9.70 -4.06 -23.93
N ALA A 231 -9.69 -2.73 -24.06
CA ALA A 231 -9.13 -2.02 -25.21
C ALA A 231 -7.59 -1.92 -25.14
N GLY A 232 -7.02 -2.10 -23.96
CA GLY A 232 -5.58 -2.03 -23.66
C GLY A 232 -5.13 -0.68 -23.10
N ASN A 233 -6.04 0.25 -22.78
CA ASN A 233 -5.66 1.41 -21.98
C ASN A 233 -5.42 0.97 -20.52
N LYS A 234 -4.76 1.85 -19.76
CA LYS A 234 -4.27 1.50 -18.42
C LYS A 234 -4.27 2.70 -17.50
N ALA A 235 -4.49 2.43 -16.22
CA ALA A 235 -4.30 3.41 -15.16
C ALA A 235 -3.42 2.86 -14.05
N THR A 236 -2.83 3.76 -13.28
CA THR A 236 -1.82 3.39 -12.28
C THR A 236 -1.99 4.24 -11.02
N CYS A 237 -2.53 3.63 -9.97
CA CYS A 237 -2.44 4.19 -8.63
C CYS A 237 -1.00 4.07 -8.12
N LYS A 238 -0.51 5.11 -7.45
CA LYS A 238 0.77 5.11 -6.70
C LYS A 238 0.55 5.74 -5.33
N PHE A 239 0.94 5.05 -4.27
CA PHE A 239 0.88 5.57 -2.91
C PHE A 239 2.13 5.15 -2.11
N ASN A 240 2.43 5.89 -1.05
CA ASN A 240 3.61 5.66 -0.21
C ASN A 240 3.16 5.30 1.19
N ILE A 241 3.60 4.15 1.70
CA ILE A 241 3.40 3.73 3.09
C ILE A 241 4.62 4.19 3.89
N ARG A 242 4.44 5.11 4.84
CA ARG A 242 5.46 5.44 5.82
C ARG A 242 5.34 4.54 7.04
N VAL A 243 6.39 3.78 7.34
CA VAL A 243 6.51 3.05 8.61
C VAL A 243 7.48 3.81 9.50
N LYS A 244 7.02 4.14 10.71
CA LYS A 244 7.79 4.89 11.70
C LYS A 244 7.99 4.03 12.95
N VAL A 245 9.24 3.78 13.33
CA VAL A 245 9.54 3.28 14.67
C VAL A 245 9.63 4.51 15.58
N ARG A 246 9.03 4.42 16.77
CA ARG A 246 9.25 5.41 17.83
C ARG A 246 10.42 4.91 18.64
N ARG A 247 11.42 5.76 18.89
CA ARG A 247 12.65 5.42 19.60
C ARG A 247 12.84 6.41 20.75
N CYS A 248 13.27 5.91 21.90
CA CYS A 248 13.67 6.73 23.03
C CYS A 248 15.13 7.19 22.86
N VAL A 249 15.61 8.10 23.72
CA VAL A 249 17.04 8.46 23.75
C VAL A 249 17.87 7.21 24.07
N PRO A 250 18.93 6.86 23.30
CA PRO A 250 19.76 5.70 23.59
C PRO A 250 20.35 5.75 25.01
N LEU A 251 20.21 4.65 25.76
CA LEU A 251 20.75 4.52 27.11
C LEU A 251 22.25 4.18 27.06
N SER A 252 23.02 4.76 27.98
CA SER A 252 24.39 4.36 28.27
C SER A 252 24.42 3.19 29.26
N VAL A 253 25.50 2.40 29.21
CA VAL A 253 25.79 1.41 30.25
C VAL A 253 26.24 2.15 31.52
N PRO A 254 25.70 1.82 32.73
CA PRO A 254 26.16 2.44 33.96
C PRO A 254 27.63 2.11 34.26
N GLU A 255 28.37 3.07 34.79
CA GLU A 255 29.73 2.84 35.30
C GLU A 255 29.71 1.73 36.36
N ASN A 256 30.65 0.78 36.29
CA ASN A 256 30.69 -0.42 37.14
C ASN A 256 29.42 -1.30 37.07
N GLY A 257 28.72 -1.28 35.93
CA GLY A 257 27.59 -2.17 35.64
C GLY A 257 27.58 -2.69 34.21
N TRP A 258 26.53 -3.42 33.87
CA TRP A 258 26.19 -3.84 32.51
C TRP A 258 24.69 -3.68 32.25
N MET A 259 24.34 -3.52 30.98
CA MET A 259 22.98 -3.34 30.49
C MET A 259 22.71 -4.33 29.35
N LYS A 260 21.53 -4.95 29.35
CA LYS A 260 21.06 -5.80 28.25
C LYS A 260 19.68 -5.32 27.81
N CYS A 261 19.49 -5.10 26.52
CA CYS A 261 18.21 -4.62 25.98
C CYS A 261 17.61 -5.55 24.92
N ASP A 262 16.29 -5.53 24.81
CA ASP A 262 15.53 -6.24 23.78
C ASP A 262 15.49 -5.50 22.43
N GLY A 263 15.27 -6.25 21.35
CA GLY A 263 14.99 -5.69 20.03
C GLY A 263 16.16 -4.91 19.43
N ALA A 264 15.96 -3.61 19.19
CA ALA A 264 16.99 -2.69 18.74
C ALA A 264 17.56 -1.81 19.88
N GLY A 265 17.20 -2.09 21.14
CA GLY A 265 17.69 -1.39 22.33
C GLY A 265 17.04 -0.04 22.63
N ASP A 266 16.55 0.69 21.62
CA ASP A 266 15.94 2.02 21.78
C ASP A 266 14.46 2.10 21.35
N ASN A 267 13.93 1.06 20.69
CA ASN A 267 12.59 1.10 20.11
C ASN A 267 11.48 1.07 21.16
N TYR A 268 10.32 1.66 20.83
CA TYR A 268 9.11 1.59 21.66
C TYR A 268 8.81 0.14 22.07
N GLY A 269 8.58 -0.07 23.36
CA GLY A 269 8.38 -1.38 23.98
C GLY A 269 9.62 -2.26 24.10
N ALA A 270 10.83 -1.76 23.79
CA ALA A 270 12.07 -2.42 24.22
C ALA A 270 12.24 -2.25 25.74
N THR A 271 12.69 -3.32 26.39
CA THR A 271 13.12 -3.31 27.80
C THR A 271 14.65 -3.32 27.84
N CYS A 272 15.24 -2.56 28.76
CA CYS A 272 16.65 -2.61 29.12
C CYS A 272 16.77 -3.02 30.59
N ASP A 273 17.33 -4.20 30.84
CA ASP A 273 17.72 -4.71 32.16
C ASP A 273 19.09 -4.17 32.56
N PHE A 274 19.24 -3.76 33.81
CA PHE A 274 20.47 -3.22 34.40
C PHE A 274 20.95 -4.09 35.56
N ARG A 275 22.24 -4.43 35.59
CA ARG A 275 22.88 -5.10 36.74
C ARG A 275 24.24 -4.51 37.03
N CYS A 276 24.62 -4.49 38.31
CA CYS A 276 25.90 -3.94 38.77
C CYS A 276 26.97 -5.02 38.93
N LEU A 277 28.24 -4.62 38.87
CA LEU A 277 29.38 -5.47 39.21
C LEU A 277 29.43 -5.76 40.73
N GLY A 278 30.21 -6.77 41.12
CA GLY A 278 30.21 -7.32 42.47
C GLY A 278 30.57 -6.31 43.57
N GLY A 279 29.61 -6.05 44.47
CA GLY A 279 29.74 -5.05 45.53
C GLY A 279 29.58 -3.60 45.05
N TYR A 280 28.96 -3.40 43.89
CA TYR A 280 28.16 -2.22 43.61
C TYR A 280 26.68 -2.60 43.75
N GLU A 281 25.86 -1.67 44.22
CA GLU A 281 24.44 -1.83 44.44
C GLU A 281 23.67 -0.86 43.53
N LEU A 282 22.62 -1.36 42.89
CA LEU A 282 21.85 -0.59 41.92
C LEU A 282 20.98 0.46 42.64
N ARG A 283 21.06 1.70 42.16
CA ARG A 283 20.16 2.80 42.49
C ARG A 283 19.34 3.15 41.25
N GLY A 284 18.07 3.47 41.43
CA GLY A 284 17.12 3.66 40.34
C GLY A 284 16.41 2.35 39.96
N SER A 285 16.06 2.17 38.69
CA SER A 285 15.23 1.05 38.23
C SER A 285 16.04 -0.13 37.69
N ALA A 286 15.70 -1.35 38.13
CA ALA A 286 16.34 -2.60 37.67
C ALA A 286 16.09 -2.92 36.19
N ALA A 287 14.94 -2.49 35.65
CA ALA A 287 14.63 -2.51 34.24
C ALA A 287 13.95 -1.19 33.86
N ARG A 288 14.19 -0.72 32.63
CA ARG A 288 13.52 0.46 32.04
C ARG A 288 12.90 0.08 30.70
N VAL A 289 11.73 0.62 30.39
CA VAL A 289 10.97 0.31 29.16
C VAL A 289 10.74 1.59 28.37
N CYS A 290 11.00 1.56 27.06
CA CYS A 290 10.79 2.71 26.19
C CYS A 290 9.28 2.91 25.94
N GLN A 291 8.73 4.03 26.39
CA GLN A 291 7.29 4.34 26.39
C GLN A 291 6.82 5.04 25.11
N PHE A 292 5.50 5.13 24.92
CA PHE A 292 4.90 5.67 23.69
C PHE A 292 5.14 7.18 23.50
N ASN A 293 5.40 7.92 24.57
CA ASN A 293 5.84 9.32 24.54
C ASN A 293 7.30 9.50 24.09
N MET A 294 8.07 8.41 23.94
CA MET A 294 9.50 8.38 23.62
C MET A 294 10.43 8.67 24.82
N GLU A 295 9.92 8.49 26.04
CA GLU A 295 10.68 8.54 27.29
C GLU A 295 10.88 7.13 27.87
N TRP A 296 11.88 6.98 28.76
CA TRP A 296 12.14 5.73 29.45
C TRP A 296 11.42 5.67 30.79
N SER A 297 10.74 4.56 31.06
CA SER A 297 10.09 4.32 32.35
C SER A 297 11.10 4.30 33.52
N GLY A 298 10.59 4.57 34.72
CA GLY A 298 11.37 4.48 35.95
C GLY A 298 12.44 5.56 36.11
N LEU A 299 13.28 5.39 37.13
CA LEU A 299 14.37 6.29 37.46
C LEU A 299 15.65 5.88 36.72
N GLU A 300 16.56 6.83 36.56
CA GLU A 300 17.89 6.58 35.99
C GLU A 300 18.68 5.56 36.83
N SER A 301 19.27 4.58 36.14
CA SER A 301 19.88 3.39 36.74
C SER A 301 21.39 3.61 36.91
N SER A 302 21.89 3.60 38.14
CA SER A 302 23.30 3.84 38.46
C SER A 302 23.84 2.83 39.48
N CYS A 303 25.11 2.45 39.35
CA CYS A 303 25.75 1.48 40.25
C CYS A 303 26.66 2.20 41.24
N ALA A 304 26.22 2.30 42.50
CA ALA A 304 26.99 2.90 43.59
C ALA A 304 27.73 1.81 44.38
N SER A 305 28.89 2.10 44.97
CA SER A 305 29.59 1.13 45.83
C SER A 305 28.71 0.68 47.01
N MET A 306 28.73 -0.63 47.31
CA MET A 306 27.98 -1.20 48.44
C MET A 306 28.29 -0.49 49.77
N ASN A 307 27.26 -0.27 50.60
CA ASN A 307 27.45 0.34 51.91
C ASN A 307 27.71 -0.74 52.98
N ILE A 308 28.97 -0.92 53.37
CA ILE A 308 29.38 -1.93 54.36
C ILE A 308 29.06 -1.42 55.77
N ASN A 309 28.18 -2.13 56.47
CA ASN A 309 27.86 -1.86 57.87
C ASN A 309 28.81 -2.62 58.81
N VAL A 310 29.78 -1.90 59.38
CA VAL A 310 30.73 -2.43 60.37
C VAL A 310 30.21 -2.40 61.81
N GLY A 311 29.02 -1.83 62.07
CA GLY A 311 28.37 -1.76 63.38
C GLY A 311 27.59 -3.02 63.79
N VAL A 312 27.89 -4.16 63.16
CA VAL A 312 27.20 -5.44 63.39
C VAL A 312 27.68 -6.15 64.67
N ARG A 313 26.82 -7.03 65.21
CA ARG A 313 27.06 -7.72 66.51
C ARG A 313 27.77 -9.06 66.38
N SER A 314 27.79 -9.67 65.19
CA SER A 314 28.48 -10.93 64.93
C SER A 314 29.34 -10.88 63.66
N ALA A 315 30.43 -11.66 63.64
CA ALA A 315 31.23 -11.87 62.43
C ALA A 315 30.40 -12.44 61.26
N ALA A 316 29.44 -13.31 61.54
CA ALA A 316 28.52 -13.83 60.52
C ALA A 316 27.71 -12.69 59.85
N GLN A 317 27.17 -11.74 60.64
CA GLN A 317 26.47 -10.55 60.11
C GLN A 317 27.38 -9.60 59.31
N LEU A 318 28.71 -9.70 59.46
CA LEU A 318 29.65 -8.96 58.61
C LEU A 318 29.88 -9.69 57.29
N LEU A 319 30.08 -11.01 57.32
CA LEU A 319 30.35 -11.83 56.13
C LEU A 319 29.12 -11.94 55.21
N ASP A 320 27.93 -12.04 55.79
CA ASP A 320 26.63 -12.08 55.09
C ASP A 320 26.44 -10.91 54.11
N GLN A 321 26.92 -9.72 54.47
CA GLN A 321 26.85 -8.52 53.61
C GLN A 321 27.64 -8.65 52.30
N PHE A 322 28.60 -9.58 52.22
CA PHE A 322 29.40 -9.87 51.03
C PHE A 322 28.94 -11.11 50.27
N TYR A 323 28.05 -11.93 50.85
CA TYR A 323 27.54 -13.15 50.23
C TYR A 323 26.91 -12.86 48.86
N GLU A 324 27.25 -13.68 47.86
CA GLU A 324 27.01 -13.53 46.41
C GLU A 324 27.57 -12.24 45.75
N LYS A 325 27.84 -11.18 46.53
CA LYS A 325 28.32 -9.88 46.05
C LYS A 325 29.84 -9.84 45.80
N ARG A 326 30.67 -10.28 46.75
CA ARG A 326 32.14 -10.11 46.71
C ARG A 326 32.92 -11.29 47.30
N ARG A 327 34.14 -11.48 46.80
CA ARG A 327 35.17 -12.39 47.32
C ARG A 327 35.94 -11.69 48.45
N LEU A 328 36.44 -12.42 49.44
CA LEU A 328 37.12 -11.82 50.60
C LEU A 328 38.58 -12.30 50.69
N LEU A 329 39.51 -11.35 50.83
CA LEU A 329 40.92 -11.62 51.10
C LEU A 329 41.24 -11.12 52.53
N ILE A 330 41.40 -12.06 53.46
CA ILE A 330 41.45 -11.77 54.89
C ILE A 330 42.87 -11.97 55.40
N ILE A 331 43.51 -10.90 55.88
CA ILE A 331 44.93 -10.84 56.24
C ILE A 331 45.06 -10.66 57.76
N SER A 332 45.52 -11.70 58.46
CA SER A 332 45.75 -11.69 59.91
C SER A 332 47.23 -11.57 60.25
N THR A 333 47.59 -10.64 61.15
CA THR A 333 48.97 -10.48 61.66
C THR A 333 49.01 -10.20 63.17
N PRO A 334 50.01 -10.73 63.91
CA PRO A 334 50.22 -10.40 65.32
C PRO A 334 50.53 -8.91 65.57
N THR A 335 51.14 -8.20 64.61
CA THR A 335 51.56 -6.80 64.75
C THR A 335 51.58 -6.07 63.39
N ALA A 336 51.41 -4.74 63.40
CA ALA A 336 51.56 -3.89 62.22
C ALA A 336 53.02 -3.80 61.71
N ALA A 337 54.00 -4.06 62.59
CA ALA A 337 55.42 -4.06 62.26
C ALA A 337 55.89 -5.36 61.56
N ASN A 338 55.04 -6.39 61.46
CA ASN A 338 55.38 -7.66 60.84
C ASN A 338 55.78 -7.49 59.36
N HIS A 339 56.92 -8.07 58.97
CA HIS A 339 57.49 -7.93 57.64
C HIS A 339 56.58 -8.46 56.52
N TYR A 340 56.00 -9.65 56.69
CA TYR A 340 55.10 -10.26 55.71
C TYR A 340 53.81 -9.45 55.52
N TYR A 341 53.25 -8.91 56.61
CA TYR A 341 52.12 -7.99 56.52
C TYR A 341 52.45 -6.74 55.69
N ARG A 342 53.58 -6.07 55.97
CA ARG A 342 53.99 -4.87 55.21
C ARG A 342 54.22 -5.19 53.73
N PHE A 343 54.89 -6.30 53.42
CA PHE A 343 55.10 -6.76 52.05
C PHE A 343 53.77 -7.08 51.33
N GLN A 344 52.87 -7.80 51.98
CA GLN A 344 51.55 -8.15 51.42
C GLN A 344 50.74 -6.89 51.06
N MET A 345 50.71 -5.89 51.95
CA MET A 345 49.96 -4.66 51.71
C MET A 345 50.58 -3.83 50.57
N THR A 346 51.92 -3.75 50.48
CA THR A 346 52.58 -3.09 49.33
C THR A 346 52.31 -3.81 48.01
N ASN A 347 52.27 -5.15 47.99
CA ASN A 347 51.96 -5.93 46.78
C ASN A 347 50.51 -5.69 46.31
N LEU A 348 49.54 -5.72 47.23
CA LEU A 348 48.13 -5.50 46.91
C LEU A 348 47.83 -4.05 46.49
N GLN A 349 48.53 -3.07 47.07
CA GLN A 349 48.37 -1.65 46.70
C GLN A 349 48.69 -1.38 45.22
N GLN A 350 49.67 -2.10 44.64
CA GLN A 350 49.99 -2.00 43.20
C GLN A 350 48.96 -2.69 42.30
N ALA A 351 48.12 -3.57 42.86
CA ALA A 351 47.22 -4.45 42.11
C ALA A 351 45.72 -4.10 42.26
N GLN A 352 45.40 -2.92 42.81
CA GLN A 352 44.04 -2.52 43.19
C GLN A 352 43.00 -2.69 42.06
N CYS A 353 43.34 -2.29 40.83
CA CYS A 353 42.47 -2.42 39.65
C CYS A 353 42.07 -3.89 39.40
N GLY A 354 43.05 -4.81 39.43
CA GLY A 354 42.83 -6.24 39.25
C GLY A 354 42.08 -6.93 40.41
N LEU A 355 42.11 -6.35 41.61
CA LEU A 355 41.32 -6.79 42.76
C LEU A 355 39.85 -6.38 42.64
N ASP A 356 39.56 -5.12 42.26
CA ASP A 356 38.18 -4.65 42.09
C ASP A 356 37.49 -5.29 40.87
N LEU A 357 38.19 -5.53 39.74
CA LEU A 357 37.67 -6.36 38.63
C LEU A 357 37.27 -7.77 39.09
N ARG A 358 37.99 -8.34 40.04
CA ARG A 358 37.72 -9.68 40.59
C ARG A 358 36.75 -9.67 41.76
N HIS A 359 36.14 -8.51 42.04
CA HIS A 359 35.17 -8.29 43.11
C HIS A 359 35.74 -8.63 44.50
N VAL A 360 37.02 -8.37 44.74
CA VAL A 360 37.72 -8.69 46.00
C VAL A 360 37.63 -7.53 47.00
N THR A 361 37.20 -7.82 48.22
CA THR A 361 37.37 -6.92 49.38
C THR A 361 38.47 -7.45 50.28
N VAL A 362 39.46 -6.60 50.59
CA VAL A 362 40.51 -6.91 51.56
C VAL A 362 40.03 -6.57 52.98
N ILE A 363 40.23 -7.48 53.92
CA ILE A 363 39.97 -7.29 55.35
C ILE A 363 41.28 -7.49 56.12
N GLU A 364 41.77 -6.44 56.77
CA GLU A 364 42.98 -6.48 57.60
C GLU A 364 42.60 -6.80 59.05
N LEU A 365 43.32 -7.69 59.73
CA LEU A 365 43.13 -8.08 61.13
C LEU A 365 44.48 -8.01 61.86
N VAL A 366 44.76 -6.89 62.54
CA VAL A 366 46.10 -6.50 63.00
C VAL A 366 46.16 -6.44 64.53
N GLY A 367 47.22 -7.00 65.12
CA GLY A 367 47.42 -6.99 66.58
C GLY A 367 47.02 -8.31 67.24
N ARG A 368 46.91 -8.31 68.58
CA ARG A 368 46.42 -9.43 69.40
C ARG A 368 45.33 -8.94 70.35
N PHE A 369 44.38 -9.80 70.71
CA PHE A 369 43.34 -9.44 71.69
C PHE A 369 43.99 -9.09 73.05
N PRO A 370 43.55 -8.02 73.75
CA PRO A 370 42.41 -7.14 73.45
C PRO A 370 42.70 -5.96 72.50
N SER A 371 43.97 -5.62 72.25
CA SER A 371 44.38 -4.40 71.50
C SER A 371 44.40 -4.54 69.97
N GLN A 372 43.83 -5.62 69.43
CA GLN A 372 43.72 -5.85 67.98
C GLN A 372 42.68 -4.93 67.33
N ILE A 373 42.90 -4.58 66.07
CA ILE A 373 42.02 -3.77 65.24
C ILE A 373 41.76 -4.51 63.94
N GLY A 374 40.51 -4.55 63.49
CA GLY A 374 40.18 -4.95 62.13
C GLY A 374 39.93 -3.74 61.24
N ARG A 375 40.09 -3.87 59.92
CA ARG A 375 39.90 -2.76 58.97
C ARG A 375 39.40 -3.26 57.61
N ILE A 376 38.52 -2.46 56.99
CA ILE A 376 38.06 -2.63 55.61
C ILE A 376 38.14 -1.27 54.91
N ARG A 377 39.08 -1.12 53.96
CA ARG A 377 39.40 0.16 53.28
C ARG A 377 39.71 1.32 54.25
N TYR A 378 38.69 2.09 54.65
CA TYR A 378 38.79 3.20 55.62
C TYR A 378 37.95 2.98 56.89
N GLN A 379 37.11 1.94 56.92
CA GLN A 379 36.29 1.61 58.09
C GLN A 379 37.08 0.73 59.06
N LEU A 380 36.93 0.99 60.36
CA LEU A 380 37.52 0.18 61.44
C LEU A 380 36.48 -0.81 61.99
N LEU A 381 36.89 -2.06 62.18
CA LEU A 381 36.11 -3.10 62.85
C LEU A 381 36.44 -3.10 64.35
N PRO A 382 35.44 -3.16 65.25
CA PRO A 382 35.68 -3.26 66.69
C PRO A 382 36.58 -4.46 67.07
N PRO A 383 37.43 -4.36 68.12
CA PRO A 383 38.35 -5.43 68.53
C PRO A 383 37.67 -6.79 68.78
N GLY A 384 36.42 -6.77 69.28
CA GLY A 384 35.60 -7.97 69.47
C GLY A 384 35.09 -8.59 68.16
N LEU A 385 34.72 -7.78 67.17
CA LEU A 385 34.32 -8.26 65.84
C LEU A 385 35.52 -8.87 65.10
N ALA A 386 36.70 -8.24 65.23
CA ALA A 386 37.97 -8.80 64.77
C ALA A 386 38.34 -10.13 65.46
N LEU A 387 37.96 -10.32 66.73
CA LEU A 387 38.17 -11.60 67.44
C LEU A 387 37.27 -12.68 66.88
N GLN A 388 35.98 -12.39 66.74
CA GLN A 388 35.00 -13.32 66.19
C GLN A 388 35.35 -13.76 64.77
N LEU A 389 35.83 -12.84 63.90
CA LEU A 389 36.33 -13.18 62.56
C LEU A 389 37.50 -14.17 62.63
N ARG A 390 38.47 -13.93 63.52
CA ARG A 390 39.61 -14.85 63.71
C ARG A 390 39.16 -16.21 64.23
N MET A 391 38.21 -16.26 65.16
CA MET A 391 37.68 -17.53 65.68
C MET A 391 36.89 -18.31 64.62
N LEU A 392 35.96 -17.64 63.93
CA LEU A 392 35.11 -18.23 62.89
C LEU A 392 35.93 -18.81 61.72
N LEU A 393 37.01 -18.12 61.34
CA LEU A 393 37.89 -18.51 60.24
C LEU A 393 39.11 -19.33 60.69
N GLN A 394 39.21 -19.70 61.98
CA GLN A 394 40.33 -20.46 62.56
C GLN A 394 41.71 -19.82 62.27
N LEU A 395 41.82 -18.50 62.48
CA LEU A 395 43.02 -17.70 62.22
C LEU A 395 43.82 -17.46 63.51
N SER A 396 45.13 -17.77 63.45
CA SER A 396 46.07 -17.52 64.54
C SER A 396 46.26 -16.01 64.80
N GLN A 397 46.39 -15.66 66.08
CA GLN A 397 46.83 -14.33 66.54
C GLN A 397 48.36 -14.24 66.67
N ASN A 398 49.08 -15.35 66.51
CA ASN A 398 50.52 -15.44 66.75
C ASN A 398 51.36 -15.46 65.47
N SER A 399 50.80 -15.96 64.35
CA SER A 399 51.45 -16.00 63.03
C SER A 399 50.78 -15.05 62.03
N PHE A 400 51.51 -14.74 60.95
CA PHE A 400 50.90 -14.15 59.74
C PHE A 400 50.07 -15.22 59.02
N ASN A 401 48.86 -14.85 58.57
CA ASN A 401 47.98 -15.74 57.81
C ASN A 401 47.19 -14.92 56.78
N VAL A 402 46.97 -15.48 55.58
CA VAL A 402 46.04 -14.95 54.57
C VAL A 402 45.03 -16.04 54.21
N VAL A 403 43.75 -15.69 54.05
CA VAL A 403 42.69 -16.58 53.59
C VAL A 403 41.94 -15.93 52.43
N LEU A 404 41.70 -16.69 51.37
CA LEU A 404 40.84 -16.31 50.24
C LEU A 404 39.51 -17.07 50.34
N LEU A 405 38.41 -16.32 50.49
CA LEU A 405 37.04 -16.82 50.42
C LEU A 405 36.40 -16.44 49.08
N ASP A 406 35.59 -17.33 48.51
CA ASP A 406 34.74 -16.99 47.36
C ASP A 406 33.50 -16.17 47.75
N LYS A 407 32.62 -15.92 46.77
CA LYS A 407 31.36 -15.20 46.97
C LYS A 407 30.34 -15.96 47.82
N GLN A 408 30.50 -17.28 47.95
CA GLN A 408 29.65 -18.14 48.77
C GLN A 408 30.19 -18.27 50.21
N GLY A 409 31.26 -17.55 50.54
CA GLY A 409 31.95 -17.62 51.83
C GLY A 409 32.80 -18.87 52.01
N VAL A 410 33.00 -19.66 50.96
CA VAL A 410 33.75 -20.93 51.02
C VAL A 410 35.25 -20.65 50.91
N ASP A 411 36.00 -21.22 51.85
CA ASP A 411 37.46 -21.20 51.87
C ASP A 411 38.03 -21.87 50.61
N LYS A 412 38.92 -21.16 49.90
CA LYS A 412 39.60 -21.66 48.70
C LYS A 412 41.08 -21.91 48.92
N GLN A 413 41.74 -21.00 49.63
CA GLN A 413 43.19 -21.08 49.80
C GLN A 413 43.63 -20.34 51.07
N ARG A 414 44.58 -20.94 51.78
CA ARG A 414 45.26 -20.36 52.94
C ARG A 414 46.76 -20.23 52.69
N TYR A 415 47.35 -19.17 53.24
CA TYR A 415 48.78 -18.92 53.21
C TYR A 415 49.31 -18.50 54.59
N THR A 416 50.52 -18.95 54.94
CA THR A 416 51.27 -18.55 56.15
C THR A 416 52.42 -17.60 55.85
N TYR A 417 52.59 -17.24 54.57
CA TYR A 417 53.60 -16.37 53.98
C TYR A 417 52.90 -15.42 52.99
N PRO A 418 53.51 -14.28 52.60
CA PRO A 418 52.84 -13.32 51.73
C PRO A 418 52.77 -13.84 50.28
N VAL A 419 51.61 -13.68 49.66
CA VAL A 419 51.25 -14.19 48.33
C VAL A 419 51.18 -13.05 47.31
N THR A 420 51.55 -13.32 46.05
CA THR A 420 51.50 -12.30 45.00
C THR A 420 50.07 -12.08 44.49
N ALA A 421 49.76 -10.85 44.06
CA ALA A 421 48.49 -10.53 43.43
C ALA A 421 48.21 -11.40 42.18
N ALA A 422 49.23 -11.73 41.38
CA ALA A 422 49.09 -12.59 40.20
C ALA A 422 48.64 -14.02 40.57
N GLU A 423 49.15 -14.58 41.67
CA GLU A 423 48.76 -15.89 42.18
C GLU A 423 47.32 -15.87 42.73
N ILE A 424 46.96 -14.84 43.51
CA ILE A 424 45.58 -14.60 43.95
C ILE A 424 44.64 -14.52 42.74
N PHE A 425 45.03 -13.79 41.70
CA PHE A 425 44.24 -13.65 40.47
C PHE A 425 44.07 -14.98 39.74
N SER A 426 45.14 -15.78 39.60
CA SER A 426 45.07 -17.10 38.97
C SER A 426 44.10 -18.05 39.67
N ILE A 427 44.06 -18.04 41.01
CA ILE A 427 43.14 -18.88 41.79
C ILE A 427 41.69 -18.39 41.66
N ILE A 428 41.48 -17.06 41.65
CA ILE A 428 40.13 -16.50 41.44
C ILE A 428 39.63 -16.82 40.03
N ASP A 429 40.49 -16.66 39.02
CA ASP A 429 40.14 -16.85 37.60
C ASP A 429 39.96 -18.33 37.21
N SER A 430 40.37 -19.29 38.05
CA SER A 430 40.01 -20.71 37.89
C SER A 430 38.64 -21.09 38.44
N ILE A 431 37.92 -20.18 39.14
CA ILE A 431 36.57 -20.46 39.67
C ILE A 431 35.56 -20.38 38.51
N PRO A 432 34.69 -21.39 38.26
CA PRO A 432 33.78 -21.37 37.10
C PRO A 432 32.89 -20.11 36.99
N LEU A 433 32.33 -19.65 38.11
CA LEU A 433 31.54 -18.41 38.17
C LEU A 433 32.34 -17.14 37.81
N ARG A 434 33.68 -17.17 37.92
CA ARG A 434 34.54 -16.05 37.54
C ARG A 434 34.73 -15.99 36.01
N THR A 435 34.70 -17.12 35.31
CA THR A 435 34.79 -17.16 33.84
C THR A 435 33.60 -16.44 33.19
N GLU A 436 32.39 -16.66 33.70
CA GLU A 436 31.18 -15.97 33.25
C GLU A 436 31.23 -14.46 33.58
N GLU A 437 31.66 -14.09 34.80
CA GLU A 437 31.90 -12.68 35.16
C GLU A 437 32.92 -12.00 34.22
N ALA A 438 33.97 -12.71 33.80
CA ALA A 438 35.01 -12.17 32.93
C ALA A 438 34.54 -11.92 31.49
N LEU A 439 33.67 -12.79 30.95
CA LEU A 439 33.06 -12.60 29.63
C LEU A 439 32.19 -11.33 29.62
N LEU A 440 31.28 -11.20 30.59
CA LEU A 440 30.38 -10.03 30.69
C LEU A 440 31.14 -8.71 30.91
N GLN A 441 32.21 -8.73 31.71
CA GLN A 441 33.09 -7.56 31.89
C GLN A 441 33.76 -7.14 30.58
N LYS A 442 34.26 -8.11 29.81
CA LYS A 442 34.93 -7.87 28.52
C LYS A 442 33.95 -7.35 27.46
N GLU A 443 32.73 -7.86 27.41
CA GLU A 443 31.67 -7.38 26.52
C GLU A 443 31.25 -5.93 26.87
N ALA A 444 31.23 -5.58 28.15
CA ALA A 444 30.96 -4.22 28.63
C ALA A 444 32.19 -3.28 28.56
N GLY A 445 33.34 -3.74 28.07
CA GLY A 445 34.56 -2.94 27.93
C GLY A 445 35.33 -2.64 29.23
N HIS A 446 34.97 -3.26 30.35
CA HIS A 446 35.65 -3.07 31.63
C HIS A 446 36.98 -3.84 31.66
N GLY A 447 38.08 -3.15 31.98
CA GLY A 447 39.43 -3.74 31.97
C GLY A 447 40.46 -2.98 32.80
N CYS A 448 41.58 -3.66 33.05
CA CYS A 448 42.81 -3.23 33.72
C CYS A 448 43.98 -3.96 33.06
#